data_AF-A0A939P4Z1-F1
#
_entry.id   AF-A0A939P4Z1-F1
#
_cell.length_a   1.000
_cell.length_b   1.000
_cell.length_c   1.000
_cell.angle_alpha   90.00
_cell.angle_beta   90.00
_cell.angle_gamma   90.00
#
_symmetry.space_group_name_H-M   'P 1'
#
loop_
_entity.id
_entity.type
_entity.pdbx_description
1 polymer ?
#
loop_
_entity_poly.entity_id
_entity_poly.type
_entity_poly.pdbx_seq_one_letter_code
_entity_poly.pdbx_strand_id
1 'polypeptide(L)'
;MRARLRHGPNRLGPIRSLAATCTLAILLSGCQSVATEGLVTSTAPPDVSGPAAGAIAGDMVSRLAEQIGQGKATVALKQDGSPFGLALEAALKGWGYAVVTDQRTDSGTAVIPLAYVIVPYDGQVLARLSTSSVELGRAYTVTTSGAAPESALSLMRRG
;
A
#
# COMPACT_ATOMS: atom_id res chain seq x y z
N MET A 1 71.58 -21.80 21.20
CA MET A 1 70.26 -22.22 20.68
C MET A 1 69.21 -21.69 21.66
N ARG A 2 68.17 -20.91 21.36
CA ARG A 2 67.47 -20.39 20.17
C ARG A 2 66.89 -19.01 20.58
N ALA A 3 67.20 -17.94 19.84
CA ALA A 3 66.35 -17.28 18.84
C ALA A 3 65.12 -16.51 19.40
N ARG A 4 65.14 -15.20 19.18
CA ARG A 4 64.11 -14.19 19.46
C ARG A 4 62.78 -14.52 18.76
N LEU A 5 61.67 -13.89 19.17
CA LEU A 5 61.02 -12.82 18.39
C LEU A 5 59.77 -12.25 19.07
N ARG A 6 59.74 -10.92 19.06
CA ARG A 6 58.66 -9.94 19.27
C ARG A 6 57.25 -10.43 18.89
N HIS A 7 56.24 -10.01 19.65
CA HIS A 7 54.88 -9.86 19.11
C HIS A 7 54.29 -8.49 19.51
N GLY A 8 53.98 -7.70 18.49
CA GLY A 8 53.41 -6.35 18.59
C GLY A 8 51.91 -6.36 18.93
N PRO A 9 51.29 -5.16 19.02
CA PRO A 9 50.05 -4.96 19.74
C PRO A 9 48.84 -5.53 19.01
N ASN A 10 47.87 -6.05 19.77
CA ASN A 10 46.56 -6.52 19.33
C ASN A 10 45.71 -5.38 18.71
N ARG A 11 46.06 -4.94 17.50
CA ARG A 11 45.24 -4.05 16.64
C ARG A 11 44.05 -4.77 15.98
N LEU A 12 43.81 -6.04 16.31
CA LEU A 12 42.71 -6.86 15.77
C LEU A 12 41.41 -6.77 16.59
N GLY A 13 41.49 -6.34 17.85
CA GLY A 13 40.32 -6.08 18.70
C GLY A 13 39.36 -5.02 18.14
N PRO A 14 39.84 -3.83 17.73
CA PRO A 14 38.95 -2.81 17.17
C PRO A 14 38.34 -3.23 15.83
N ILE A 15 39.06 -3.97 14.98
CA ILE A 15 38.57 -4.44 13.68
C ILE A 15 37.49 -5.52 13.83
N ARG A 16 37.67 -6.46 14.79
CA ARG A 16 36.67 -7.48 15.11
C ARG A 16 35.41 -6.88 15.74
N SER A 17 35.56 -5.89 16.61
CA SER A 17 34.44 -5.14 17.18
C SER A 17 33.68 -4.37 16.10
N LEU A 18 34.40 -3.71 15.18
CA LEU A 18 33.79 -2.99 14.07
C LEU A 18 32.97 -3.93 13.17
N ALA A 19 33.53 -5.10 12.82
CA ALA A 19 32.84 -6.10 12.00
C ALA A 19 31.57 -6.65 12.67
N ALA A 20 31.60 -6.90 13.99
CA ALA A 20 30.44 -7.34 14.76
C ALA A 20 29.34 -6.26 14.85
N THR A 21 29.74 -4.99 14.90
CA THR A 21 28.80 -3.86 14.97
C THR A 21 28.15 -3.63 13.61
N CYS A 22 28.90 -3.76 12.51
CA CYS A 22 28.37 -3.71 11.14
C CYS A 22 27.39 -4.86 10.84
N THR A 23 27.66 -6.07 11.34
CA THR A 23 26.75 -7.20 11.16
C THR A 23 25.45 -7.02 11.94
N LEU A 24 25.49 -6.48 13.16
CA LEU A 24 24.28 -6.11 13.91
C LEU A 24 23.48 -5.01 13.21
N ALA A 25 24.16 -4.03 12.60
CA ALA A 25 23.52 -2.96 11.84
C ALA A 25 22.78 -3.45 10.57
N ILE A 26 23.28 -4.49 9.91
CA ILE A 26 22.59 -5.14 8.76
C ILE A 26 21.38 -5.95 9.24
N LEU A 27 21.48 -6.59 10.41
CA LEU A 27 20.37 -7.37 11.00
C LEU A 27 19.20 -6.49 11.48
N LEU A 28 19.45 -5.19 11.70
CA LEU A 28 18.43 -4.17 11.98
C LEU A 28 17.89 -3.51 10.69
N SER A 29 18.20 -4.03 9.49
CA SER A 29 17.66 -3.46 8.25
C SER A 29 16.13 -3.50 8.27
N GLY A 30 15.51 -2.32 8.38
CA GLY A 30 14.06 -2.18 8.36
C GLY A 30 13.47 -2.57 7.01
N CYS A 31 12.16 -2.82 7.00
CA CYS A 31 11.39 -2.98 5.77
C CYS A 31 11.49 -1.69 4.95
N GLN A 32 12.39 -1.65 3.95
CA GLN A 32 12.29 -0.64 2.91
C GLN A 32 11.04 -0.93 2.10
N SER A 33 10.01 -0.10 2.29
CA SER A 33 8.97 0.03 1.27
C SER A 33 9.67 0.64 0.06
N VAL A 34 9.83 -0.15 -1.02
CA VAL A 34 10.23 0.37 -2.32
C VAL A 34 9.17 1.37 -2.75
N ALA A 35 9.42 2.64 -2.45
CA ALA A 35 8.69 3.76 -3.00
C ALA A 35 9.12 3.88 -4.46
N THR A 36 8.54 3.06 -5.32
CA THR A 36 8.47 3.39 -6.73
C THR A 36 7.85 4.78 -6.79
N GLU A 37 8.43 5.73 -7.52
CA GLU A 37 7.91 7.10 -7.67
C GLU A 37 6.53 7.18 -8.38
N GLY A 38 5.81 6.04 -8.47
CA GLY A 38 4.48 5.90 -9.01
C GLY A 38 3.58 5.12 -8.06
N LEU A 39 2.27 5.16 -8.33
CA LEU A 39 1.31 4.37 -7.56
C LEU A 39 1.67 2.88 -7.60
N VAL A 40 1.44 2.20 -6.47
CA VAL A 40 1.56 0.74 -6.37
C VAL A 40 0.62 0.09 -7.39
N THR A 41 1.03 -1.01 -8.01
CA THR A 41 0.15 -1.77 -8.90
C THR A 41 -1.07 -2.24 -8.13
N SER A 42 -2.27 -1.99 -8.68
CA SER A 42 -3.51 -2.48 -8.09
C SER A 42 -3.47 -4.00 -7.93
N THR A 43 -3.79 -4.49 -6.74
CA THR A 43 -3.83 -5.93 -6.46
C THR A 43 -4.84 -6.28 -5.39
N ALA A 44 -5.66 -7.29 -5.67
CA ALA A 44 -6.56 -7.92 -4.73
C ALA A 44 -6.64 -9.43 -5.01
N PRO A 45 -6.60 -10.28 -3.97
CA PRO A 45 -6.79 -11.71 -4.14
C PRO A 45 -8.21 -12.03 -4.64
N PRO A 46 -8.36 -13.10 -5.44
CA PRO A 46 -9.65 -13.51 -6.00
C PRO A 46 -10.64 -13.99 -4.93
N ASP A 47 -10.15 -14.35 -3.74
CA ASP A 47 -10.93 -14.98 -2.68
C ASP A 47 -11.79 -14.01 -1.85
N VAL A 48 -11.70 -12.69 -2.12
CA VAL A 48 -12.60 -11.71 -1.50
C VAL A 48 -13.98 -11.83 -2.15
N SER A 49 -14.98 -12.25 -1.36
CA SER A 49 -16.35 -12.44 -1.86
C SER A 49 -16.94 -11.14 -2.42
N GLY A 50 -17.83 -11.26 -3.40
CA GLY A 50 -18.50 -10.09 -4.01
C GLY A 50 -19.17 -9.15 -3.00
N PRO A 51 -19.96 -9.64 -2.03
CA PRO A 51 -20.55 -8.79 -0.98
C PRO A 51 -19.51 -8.07 -0.12
N ALA A 52 -18.42 -8.76 0.26
CA ALA A 52 -17.35 -8.15 1.04
C ALA A 52 -16.61 -7.08 0.22
N ALA A 53 -16.29 -7.38 -1.03
CA ALA A 53 -15.67 -6.47 -1.97
C ALA A 53 -16.50 -5.17 -2.15
N GLY A 54 -17.82 -5.31 -2.34
CA GLY A 54 -18.75 -4.19 -2.45
C GLY A 54 -18.80 -3.33 -1.19
N ALA A 55 -18.91 -3.95 -0.01
CA ALA A 55 -18.94 -3.25 1.26
C ALA A 55 -17.65 -2.45 1.53
N ILE A 56 -16.49 -3.07 1.29
CA ILE A 56 -15.17 -2.43 1.47
C ILE A 56 -15.01 -1.28 0.46
N ALA A 57 -15.33 -1.52 -0.81
CA ALA A 57 -15.23 -0.51 -1.86
C ALA A 57 -16.11 0.71 -1.55
N GLY A 58 -17.36 0.49 -1.16
CA GLY A 58 -18.30 1.56 -0.81
C GLY A 58 -17.82 2.42 0.35
N ASP A 59 -17.37 1.81 1.45
CA ASP A 59 -16.81 2.56 2.58
C ASP A 59 -15.54 3.33 2.16
N MET A 60 -14.56 2.67 1.53
CA MET A 60 -13.31 3.33 1.15
C MET A 60 -13.51 4.49 0.17
N VAL A 61 -14.45 4.39 -0.79
CA VAL A 61 -14.77 5.51 -1.71
C VAL A 61 -15.46 6.65 -0.98
N SER A 62 -16.32 6.37 0.00
CA SER A 62 -16.93 7.44 0.81
C SER A 62 -15.85 8.27 1.52
N ARG A 63 -14.82 7.61 2.07
CA ARG A 63 -13.68 8.28 2.72
C ARG A 63 -12.77 8.98 1.74
N LEU A 64 -12.60 8.43 0.54
CA LEU A 64 -11.88 9.09 -0.54
C LEU A 64 -12.58 10.40 -0.94
N ALA A 65 -13.91 10.37 -1.07
CA ALA A 65 -14.69 11.54 -1.46
C ALA A 65 -14.64 12.68 -0.44
N GLU A 66 -14.50 12.36 0.85
CA GLU A 66 -14.22 13.33 1.91
C GLU A 66 -12.85 14.02 1.73
N GLN A 67 -11.88 13.36 1.09
CA GLN A 67 -10.53 13.92 0.90
C GLN A 67 -10.34 14.67 -0.42
N ILE A 68 -10.91 14.16 -1.52
CA ILE A 68 -10.68 14.71 -2.87
C ILE A 68 -11.90 15.42 -3.47
N GLY A 69 -13.01 15.46 -2.74
CA GLY A 69 -14.28 16.06 -3.17
C GLY A 69 -15.15 15.10 -3.99
N GLN A 70 -16.46 15.16 -3.78
CA GLN A 70 -17.46 14.29 -4.42
C GLN A 70 -17.65 14.62 -5.91
N GLY A 71 -17.51 13.63 -6.79
CA GLY A 71 -18.00 13.65 -8.18
C GLY A 71 -17.44 14.72 -9.13
N LYS A 72 -16.41 15.47 -8.74
CA LYS A 72 -15.84 16.57 -9.56
C LYS A 72 -14.66 16.15 -10.43
N ALA A 73 -14.06 15.00 -10.16
CA ALA A 73 -12.82 14.57 -10.80
C ALA A 73 -13.01 13.31 -11.65
N THR A 74 -12.17 13.17 -12.68
CA THR A 74 -12.01 11.91 -13.40
C THR A 74 -10.97 11.07 -12.68
N VAL A 75 -11.33 9.85 -12.30
CA VAL A 75 -10.44 8.88 -11.65
C VAL A 75 -9.91 7.91 -12.69
N ALA A 76 -8.59 7.81 -12.80
CA ALA A 76 -7.94 6.79 -13.62
C ALA A 76 -7.69 5.56 -12.74
N LEU A 77 -8.43 4.48 -13.01
CA LEU A 77 -8.36 3.24 -12.24
C LEU A 77 -7.75 2.14 -13.11
N LYS A 78 -6.56 1.67 -12.73
CA LYS A 78 -6.01 0.44 -13.31
C LYS A 78 -6.59 -0.75 -12.55
N GLN A 79 -7.46 -1.51 -13.21
CA GLN A 79 -8.01 -2.73 -12.65
C GLN A 79 -7.02 -3.89 -12.76
N ASP A 80 -7.18 -4.88 -11.90
CA ASP A 80 -6.42 -6.13 -11.89
C ASP A 80 -7.28 -7.36 -12.28
N GLY A 81 -8.54 -7.12 -12.68
CA GLY A 81 -9.51 -8.17 -13.00
C GLY A 81 -10.19 -8.82 -11.77
N SER A 82 -9.89 -8.37 -10.56
CA SER A 82 -10.48 -8.91 -9.33
C SER A 82 -11.94 -8.46 -9.13
N PRO A 83 -12.74 -9.22 -8.36
CA PRO A 83 -14.05 -8.78 -7.90
C PRO A 83 -14.01 -7.43 -7.18
N PHE A 84 -12.92 -7.15 -6.45
CA PHE A 84 -12.72 -5.87 -5.77
C PHE A 84 -12.52 -4.72 -6.76
N GLY A 85 -11.72 -4.91 -7.81
CA GLY A 85 -11.50 -3.88 -8.84
C GLY A 85 -12.79 -3.44 -9.53
N LEU A 86 -13.68 -4.40 -9.82
CA LEU A 86 -15.00 -4.14 -10.40
C LEU A 86 -15.93 -3.42 -9.39
N ALA A 87 -15.94 -3.89 -8.14
CA ALA A 87 -16.72 -3.26 -7.07
C ALA A 87 -16.26 -1.82 -6.79
N LEU A 88 -14.96 -1.56 -6.83
CA LEU A 88 -14.38 -0.23 -6.64
C LEU A 88 -14.76 0.71 -7.78
N GLU A 89 -14.69 0.27 -9.03
CA GLU A 89 -15.16 1.05 -10.18
C GLU A 89 -16.64 1.41 -10.02
N ALA A 90 -17.48 0.43 -9.67
CA ALA A 90 -18.91 0.65 -9.45
C ALA A 90 -19.17 1.66 -8.32
N ALA A 91 -18.44 1.55 -7.19
CA ALA A 91 -18.56 2.46 -6.06
C ALA A 91 -18.14 3.90 -6.42
N LEU A 92 -17.06 4.06 -7.19
CA LEU A 92 -16.62 5.37 -7.70
C LEU A 92 -17.68 6.01 -8.60
N LYS A 93 -18.24 5.26 -9.55
CA LYS A 93 -19.33 5.74 -10.41
C LYS A 93 -20.58 6.08 -9.60
N GLY A 94 -20.93 5.27 -8.61
CA GLY A 94 -22.05 5.52 -7.70
C GLY A 94 -21.90 6.80 -6.86
N TRP A 95 -20.66 7.18 -6.53
CA TRP A 95 -20.32 8.45 -5.89
C TRP A 95 -20.21 9.65 -6.86
N GLY A 96 -20.45 9.43 -8.15
CA GLY A 96 -20.48 10.47 -9.17
C GLY A 96 -19.14 10.74 -9.87
N TYR A 97 -18.10 9.93 -9.63
CA TYR A 97 -16.84 10.07 -10.37
C TYR A 97 -16.97 9.53 -11.80
N ALA A 98 -16.36 10.24 -12.75
CA ALA A 98 -16.02 9.63 -14.03
C ALA A 98 -14.85 8.68 -13.83
N VAL A 99 -14.95 7.43 -14.30
CA VAL A 99 -13.87 6.44 -14.18
C VAL A 99 -13.36 6.08 -15.57
N VAL A 100 -12.05 6.18 -15.77
CA VAL A 100 -11.36 5.67 -16.95
C VAL A 100 -10.56 4.43 -16.55
N THR A 101 -10.92 3.30 -17.16
CA THR A 101 -10.24 2.01 -17.01
C THR A 101 -9.38 1.77 -18.24
N ASP A 102 -8.19 1.21 -18.07
CA ASP A 102 -7.30 0.80 -19.17
C ASP A 102 -7.06 1.86 -20.26
N GLN A 103 -6.28 2.92 -19.96
CA GLN A 103 -5.17 3.42 -20.82
C GLN A 103 -4.79 4.88 -20.57
N ARG A 104 -3.63 5.23 -21.14
CA ARG A 104 -3.10 6.57 -21.38
C ARG A 104 -4.22 7.59 -21.47
N THR A 105 -4.26 8.47 -20.49
CA THR A 105 -5.03 9.70 -20.58
C THR A 105 -4.36 10.60 -21.60
N ASP A 106 -5.15 11.07 -22.57
CA ASP A 106 -4.75 12.18 -23.43
C ASP A 106 -4.26 13.32 -22.53
N SER A 107 -3.10 13.89 -22.87
CA SER A 107 -2.27 14.78 -22.03
C SER A 107 -2.94 16.07 -21.55
N GLY A 108 -4.24 16.27 -21.81
CA GLY A 108 -5.00 17.47 -21.48
C GLY A 108 -6.06 17.32 -20.38
N THR A 109 -6.49 16.10 -20.03
CA THR A 109 -7.50 15.90 -18.97
C THR A 109 -6.81 15.62 -17.62
N ALA A 110 -7.01 16.51 -16.64
CA ALA A 110 -6.53 16.28 -15.29
C ALA A 110 -7.26 15.08 -14.66
N VAL A 111 -6.57 13.95 -14.58
CA VAL A 111 -7.07 12.75 -13.91
C VAL A 111 -6.42 12.55 -12.55
N ILE A 112 -7.16 11.96 -11.62
CA ILE A 112 -6.61 11.48 -10.35
C ILE A 112 -6.31 10.00 -10.53
N PRO A 113 -5.04 9.59 -10.64
CA PRO A 113 -4.71 8.18 -10.69
C PRO A 113 -5.04 7.55 -9.33
N LEU A 114 -5.67 6.39 -9.36
CA LEU A 114 -6.07 5.64 -8.17
C LEU A 114 -5.59 4.19 -8.30
N ALA A 115 -4.89 3.74 -7.26
CA ALA A 115 -4.50 2.36 -7.07
C ALA A 115 -5.08 1.80 -5.77
N TYR A 116 -5.15 0.47 -5.68
CA TYR A 116 -5.58 -0.20 -4.47
C TYR A 116 -4.73 -1.42 -4.14
N VAL A 117 -4.62 -1.74 -2.85
CA VAL A 117 -4.03 -2.99 -2.39
C VAL A 117 -4.97 -3.61 -1.37
N ILE A 118 -5.37 -4.86 -1.61
CA ILE A 118 -6.21 -5.64 -0.73
C ILE A 118 -5.43 -6.85 -0.26
N VAL A 119 -5.26 -6.99 1.06
CA VAL A 119 -4.48 -8.07 1.67
C VAL A 119 -5.31 -8.76 2.74
N PRO A 120 -5.63 -10.05 2.58
CA PRO A 120 -6.18 -10.86 3.66
C PRO A 120 -5.15 -11.01 4.78
N TYR A 121 -5.58 -10.82 6.02
CA TYR A 121 -4.72 -10.97 7.19
C TYR A 121 -5.56 -11.42 8.39
N ASP A 122 -5.30 -12.61 8.92
CA ASP A 122 -5.91 -13.14 10.15
C ASP A 122 -7.45 -13.04 10.20
N GLY A 123 -8.13 -13.48 9.14
CA GLY A 123 -9.61 -13.39 9.03
C GLY A 123 -10.15 -11.99 8.72
N GLN A 124 -9.27 -11.00 8.59
CA GLN A 124 -9.55 -9.64 8.19
C GLN A 124 -9.09 -9.40 6.75
N VAL A 125 -9.48 -8.24 6.23
CA VAL A 125 -8.98 -7.68 4.99
C VAL A 125 -8.42 -6.29 5.27
N LEU A 126 -7.14 -6.10 4.95
CA LEU A 126 -6.50 -4.80 4.94
C LEU A 126 -6.73 -4.18 3.57
N ALA A 127 -7.46 -3.06 3.52
CA ALA A 127 -7.70 -2.32 2.31
C ALA A 127 -6.89 -1.02 2.31
N ARG A 128 -6.30 -0.72 1.16
CA ARG A 128 -5.55 0.51 0.94
C ARG A 128 -5.93 1.12 -0.40
N LEU A 129 -6.19 2.42 -0.41
CA LEU A 129 -6.37 3.23 -1.62
C LEU A 129 -5.28 4.29 -1.68
N SER A 130 -4.70 4.51 -2.86
CA SER A 130 -3.61 5.46 -3.05
C SER A 130 -3.87 6.33 -4.28
N THR A 131 -3.79 7.65 -4.09
CA THR A 131 -3.73 8.66 -5.16
C THR A 131 -2.38 9.39 -5.11
N SER A 132 -2.12 10.31 -6.04
CA SER A 132 -0.90 11.14 -5.98
C SER A 132 -0.78 11.96 -4.70
N SER A 133 -1.89 12.42 -4.11
CA SER A 133 -1.90 13.33 -2.96
C SER A 133 -2.32 12.68 -1.63
N VAL A 134 -3.04 11.55 -1.65
CA VAL A 134 -3.51 10.90 -0.42
C VAL A 134 -3.37 9.38 -0.46
N GLU A 135 -3.26 8.78 0.71
CA GLU A 135 -3.35 7.35 0.92
C GLU A 135 -4.31 7.07 2.08
N LEU A 136 -5.24 6.15 1.85
CA LEU A 136 -6.22 5.70 2.82
C LEU A 136 -5.97 4.24 3.14
N GLY A 137 -6.03 3.87 4.41
CA GLY A 137 -5.89 2.49 4.86
C GLY A 137 -6.89 2.14 5.97
N ARG A 138 -7.46 0.94 5.91
CA ARG A 138 -8.35 0.43 6.96
C ARG A 138 -8.38 -1.11 6.96
N ALA A 139 -8.54 -1.70 8.15
CA ALA A 139 -8.84 -3.11 8.32
C ALA A 139 -10.36 -3.37 8.37
N TYR A 140 -10.78 -4.50 7.82
CA TYR A 140 -12.17 -4.94 7.77
C TYR A 140 -12.31 -6.37 8.24
N THR A 141 -13.29 -6.65 9.10
CA THR A 141 -13.72 -8.01 9.38
C THR A 141 -14.68 -8.48 8.28
N VAL A 142 -14.41 -9.64 7.66
CA VAL A 142 -15.31 -10.23 6.66
C VAL A 142 -16.47 -10.93 7.37
N THR A 143 -17.69 -10.67 6.94
CA THR A 143 -18.91 -11.29 7.48
C THR A 143 -19.63 -12.08 6.39
N THR A 144 -20.66 -12.85 6.78
CA THR A 144 -21.48 -13.61 5.82
C THR A 144 -22.24 -12.72 4.84
N SER A 145 -22.53 -11.46 5.22
CA SER A 145 -23.28 -10.50 4.42
C SER A 145 -22.40 -9.45 3.74
N GLY A 146 -21.09 -9.41 4.03
CA GLY A 146 -20.20 -8.40 3.48
C GLY A 146 -18.92 -8.22 4.31
N ALA A 147 -18.63 -6.98 4.67
CA ALA A 147 -17.49 -6.64 5.53
C ALA A 147 -17.81 -5.41 6.37
N ALA A 148 -17.24 -5.33 7.57
CA ALA A 148 -17.41 -4.20 8.48
C ALA A 148 -16.05 -3.58 8.85
N PRO A 149 -15.95 -2.24 8.98
CA PRO A 149 -14.77 -1.58 9.51
C PRO A 149 -14.33 -2.16 10.87
N GLU A 150 -13.10 -2.63 10.97
CA GLU A 150 -12.52 -3.10 12.23
C GLU A 150 -11.59 -2.05 12.85
N SER A 151 -10.89 -1.28 12.02
CA SER A 151 -9.99 -0.22 12.49
C SER A 151 -10.53 1.17 12.21
N ALA A 152 -9.96 2.17 12.89
CA ALA A 152 -10.05 3.56 12.45
C ALA A 152 -9.43 3.75 11.05
N LEU A 153 -9.83 4.83 10.36
CA LEU A 153 -9.25 5.20 9.07
C LEU A 153 -7.84 5.75 9.27
N SER A 154 -6.86 5.18 8.58
CA SER A 154 -5.56 5.81 8.39
C SER A 154 -5.61 6.73 7.16
N LEU A 155 -5.14 7.96 7.32
CA LEU A 155 -5.04 8.96 6.25
C LEU A 155 -3.62 9.52 6.23
N MET A 156 -2.93 9.35 5.11
CA MET A 156 -1.67 10.02 4.82
C MET A 156 -1.90 11.04 3.71
N ARG A 157 -1.45 12.28 3.92
CA ARG A 157 -1.41 13.33 2.89
C ARG A 157 0.03 13.48 2.42
N ARG A 158 0.26 13.43 1.11
CA ARG A 158 1.53 13.76 0.46
C ARG A 158 1.54 15.26 0.19
N GLY A 159 2.65 15.93 0.50
CA GLY A 159 2.86 17.36 0.35
C GLY A 159 4.20 17.66 -0.27
#